data_AF-A0A1E8RBA9-F1
#
_entry.id   AF-A0A1E8RBA9-F1
#
_cell.length_a   1.000
_cell.length_b   1.000
_cell.length_c   1.000
_cell.angle_alpha   90.00
_cell.angle_beta   90.00
_cell.angle_gamma   90.00
#
_symmetry.space_group_name_H-M   'P 1'
#
loop_
_entity.id
_entity.type
_entity.pdbx_description
1 polymer ?
#
loop_
_entity_poly.entity_id
_entity_poly.type
_entity_poly.pdbx_seq_one_letter_code
_entity_poly.pdbx_strand_id
1 'polypeptide(L)'
;MGQIIEFPNDKKSKDKIQKLKKTLENLVFERDNLKYIICENIKTEYMLIFGSLEYKIYKAYCNYLRLKRKKDMIQAKKNRQEKINMEVIDKKLDLEFTEYKKKLNEKIEEINTALRRSKSEILSDDDEKRLKKLYKFIVKKLHPDINLSITNSEKELFYNATEFYKKGDLKSLQIIFDIVCSEDMKDDIGLAGKSLEEEVIRLTDLVNLIKNDIELTKSMPPYTWSIYVEDEKKKSERLSQLEKDLKSFDDAVRTQEEYINNLIRDEI
;
A
#
# COMPACT_ATOMS: atom_id res chain seq x y z
N MET A 1 23.38 -53.67 -14.06
CA MET A 1 23.22 -52.34 -13.42
C MET A 1 23.68 -51.29 -14.41
N GLY A 2 22.76 -50.62 -15.10
CA GLY A 2 23.13 -49.58 -16.06
C GLY A 2 23.56 -48.32 -15.33
N GLN A 3 24.81 -47.87 -15.52
CA GLN A 3 25.23 -46.54 -15.11
C GLN A 3 24.46 -45.52 -15.93
N ILE A 4 23.58 -44.77 -15.26
CA ILE A 4 22.90 -43.62 -15.83
C ILE A 4 23.97 -42.54 -16.04
N ILE A 5 24.38 -42.33 -17.28
CA ILE A 5 25.26 -41.22 -17.66
C ILE A 5 24.38 -39.96 -17.66
N GLU A 6 24.40 -39.20 -16.57
CA GLU A 6 23.85 -37.83 -16.60
C GLU A 6 24.73 -36.98 -17.52
N PHE A 7 24.14 -36.37 -18.55
CA PHE A 7 24.86 -35.47 -19.46
C PHE A 7 25.35 -34.23 -18.68
N PRO A 8 26.60 -33.76 -18.89
CA PRO A 8 27.17 -32.62 -18.17
C PRO A 8 26.35 -31.31 -18.30
N ASN A 9 25.60 -31.14 -19.39
CA ASN A 9 24.70 -30.00 -19.59
C ASN A 9 23.47 -30.05 -18.70
N ASP A 10 22.89 -31.24 -18.47
CA ASP A 10 21.71 -31.40 -17.62
C ASP A 10 22.04 -31.10 -16.15
N LYS A 11 23.23 -31.50 -15.70
CA LYS A 11 23.73 -31.17 -14.36
C LYS A 11 23.89 -29.67 -14.15
N LYS A 12 24.50 -28.97 -15.12
CA LYS A 12 24.66 -27.50 -15.07
C LYS A 12 23.31 -26.77 -15.06
N SER A 13 22.34 -27.23 -15.85
CA SER A 13 21.01 -26.62 -15.91
C SER A 13 20.21 -26.87 -14.63
N LYS A 14 20.27 -28.08 -14.05
CA LYS A 14 19.69 -28.37 -12.73
C LYS A 14 20.29 -27.49 -11.62
N ASP A 15 21.61 -27.34 -11.58
CA ASP A 15 22.30 -26.45 -10.62
C ASP A 15 21.86 -24.99 -10.80
N LYS A 16 21.70 -24.53 -12.05
CA LYS A 16 21.23 -23.17 -12.36
C LYS A 16 19.78 -22.97 -11.91
N ILE A 17 18.89 -23.93 -12.16
CA ILE A 17 17.51 -23.91 -11.68
C ILE A 17 17.47 -23.83 -10.15
N GLN A 18 18.27 -24.64 -9.45
CA GLN A 18 18.30 -24.60 -7.98
C GLN A 18 18.77 -23.25 -7.44
N LYS A 19 19.80 -22.64 -8.06
CA LYS A 19 20.25 -21.28 -7.71
C LYS A 19 19.19 -20.22 -7.99
N LEU A 20 18.48 -20.33 -9.12
CA LEU A 20 17.41 -19.41 -9.48
C LEU A 20 16.22 -19.54 -8.52
N LYS A 21 15.80 -20.76 -8.18
CA LYS A 21 14.75 -21.00 -7.17
C LYS A 21 15.12 -20.38 -5.82
N LYS A 22 16.34 -20.63 -5.31
CA LYS A 22 16.82 -20.02 -4.06
C LYS A 22 16.86 -18.49 -4.13
N THR A 23 17.24 -17.93 -5.27
CA THR A 23 17.21 -16.47 -5.49
C THR A 23 15.78 -15.94 -5.45
N LEU A 24 14.88 -16.65 -6.12
CA LEU A 24 13.47 -16.31 -6.22
C LEU A 24 12.77 -16.39 -4.86
N GLU A 25 13.03 -17.43 -4.07
CA GLU A 25 12.55 -17.56 -2.68
C GLU A 25 12.87 -16.31 -1.85
N ASN A 26 14.11 -15.82 -1.95
CA ASN A 26 14.55 -14.63 -1.22
C ASN A 26 13.89 -13.35 -1.74
N LEU A 27 13.79 -13.20 -3.07
CA LEU A 27 13.20 -12.01 -3.69
C LEU A 27 11.69 -11.90 -3.43
N VAL A 28 10.96 -13.00 -3.51
CA VAL A 28 9.53 -13.05 -3.17
C VAL A 28 9.32 -12.65 -1.71
N PHE A 29 10.11 -13.21 -0.80
CA PHE A 29 10.06 -12.83 0.61
C PHE A 29 10.40 -11.35 0.81
N GLU A 30 11.44 -10.83 0.17
CA GLU A 30 11.81 -9.41 0.25
C GLU A 30 10.66 -8.52 -0.22
N ARG A 31 10.07 -8.82 -1.38
CA ARG A 31 8.93 -8.09 -1.95
C ARG A 31 7.75 -8.09 -0.98
N ASP A 32 7.39 -9.24 -0.43
CA ASP A 32 6.25 -9.35 0.47
C ASP A 32 6.49 -8.64 1.81
N ASN A 33 7.69 -8.78 2.37
CA ASN A 33 8.08 -8.06 3.58
C ASN A 33 8.10 -6.54 3.34
N LEU A 34 8.64 -6.10 2.21
CA LEU A 34 8.63 -4.69 1.80
C LEU A 34 7.21 -4.15 1.72
N LYS A 35 6.34 -4.85 0.98
CA LYS A 35 4.97 -4.40 0.71
C LYS A 35 4.07 -4.43 1.93
N TYR A 36 4.07 -5.53 2.69
CA TYR A 36 3.07 -5.77 3.73
C TYR A 36 3.49 -5.33 5.13
N ILE A 37 4.81 -5.26 5.38
CA ILE A 37 5.33 -4.85 6.69
C ILE A 37 5.94 -3.45 6.59
N ILE A 38 6.98 -3.27 5.78
CA ILE A 38 7.74 -2.01 5.73
C ILE A 38 6.85 -0.85 5.25
N CYS A 39 6.23 -0.98 4.08
CA CYS A 39 5.38 0.09 3.52
C CYS A 39 4.17 0.39 4.41
N GLU A 40 3.53 -0.62 5.00
CA GLU A 40 2.39 -0.41 5.89
C GLU A 40 2.79 0.25 7.22
N ASN A 41 3.97 -0.08 7.76
CA ASN A 41 4.49 0.57 8.96
C ASN A 41 4.83 2.04 8.68
N ILE A 42 5.55 2.31 7.58
CA ILE A 42 5.86 3.69 7.13
C ILE A 42 4.56 4.47 6.89
N LYS A 43 3.58 3.88 6.18
CA LYS A 43 2.27 4.50 5.93
C LYS A 43 1.58 4.86 7.24
N THR A 44 1.56 3.93 8.19
CA THR A 44 0.91 4.12 9.48
C THR A 44 1.56 5.27 10.24
N GLU A 45 2.88 5.26 10.36
CA GLU A 45 3.62 6.31 11.07
C GLU A 45 3.46 7.67 10.39
N TYR A 46 3.52 7.71 9.05
CA TYR A 46 3.24 8.93 8.29
C TYR A 46 1.83 9.47 8.56
N MET A 47 0.80 8.62 8.56
CA MET A 47 -0.58 9.03 8.83
C MET A 47 -0.77 9.52 10.26
N LEU A 48 -0.07 8.95 11.24
CA LEU A 48 -0.11 9.41 12.63
C LEU A 48 0.53 10.78 12.80
N ILE A 49 1.64 11.05 12.10
CA ILE A 49 2.36 12.32 12.18
C ILE A 49 1.66 13.43 11.37
N PHE A 50 1.37 13.17 10.09
CA PHE A 50 0.95 14.18 9.13
C PHE A 50 -0.54 14.13 8.78
N GLY A 51 -1.19 12.99 8.98
CA GLY A 51 -2.55 12.74 8.45
C GLY A 51 -3.59 13.75 8.95
N SER A 52 -3.49 14.19 10.21
CA SER A 52 -4.41 15.21 10.75
C SER A 52 -4.27 16.57 10.08
N LEU A 53 -3.04 16.99 9.73
CA LEU A 53 -2.77 18.24 9.03
C LEU A 53 -3.18 18.15 7.56
N GLU A 54 -2.82 17.06 6.88
CA GLU A 54 -3.21 16.85 5.48
C GLU A 54 -4.74 16.78 5.31
N TYR A 55 -5.44 16.18 6.27
CA TYR A 55 -6.90 16.21 6.32
C TYR A 55 -7.43 17.64 6.45
N LYS A 56 -6.90 18.42 7.41
CA LYS A 56 -7.32 19.82 7.62
C LYS A 56 -7.08 20.69 6.38
N ILE A 57 -5.91 20.55 5.75
CA ILE A 57 -5.57 21.27 4.51
C ILE A 57 -6.55 20.91 3.40
N TYR A 58 -6.81 19.61 3.19
CA TYR A 58 -7.74 19.18 2.15
C TYR A 58 -9.17 19.66 2.43
N LYS A 59 -9.59 19.66 3.69
CA LYS A 59 -10.89 20.21 4.11
C LYS A 59 -10.99 21.71 3.84
N ALA A 60 -9.97 22.48 4.19
CA ALA A 60 -9.90 23.92 3.94
C ALA A 60 -9.92 24.22 2.43
N TYR A 61 -9.16 23.46 1.63
CA TYR A 61 -9.17 23.52 0.17
C TYR A 61 -10.57 23.25 -0.43
N CYS A 62 -11.26 22.20 0.04
CA CYS A 62 -12.63 21.90 -0.40
C CYS A 62 -13.59 23.04 -0.05
N ASN A 63 -13.46 23.62 1.15
CA ASN A 63 -14.29 24.75 1.56
C ASN A 63 -14.04 25.96 0.66
N TYR A 64 -12.77 26.29 0.41
CA TYR A 64 -12.39 27.38 -0.48
C TYR A 64 -12.99 27.21 -1.89
N LEU A 65 -12.88 26.02 -2.48
CA LEU A 65 -13.47 25.74 -3.79
C LEU A 65 -14.99 25.90 -3.78
N ARG A 66 -15.66 25.39 -2.74
CA ARG A 66 -17.12 25.49 -2.60
C ARG A 66 -17.55 26.96 -2.49
N LEU A 67 -16.84 27.76 -1.69
CA LEU A 67 -17.11 29.19 -1.54
C LEU A 67 -16.84 29.95 -2.84
N LYS A 68 -15.72 29.68 -3.51
CA LYS A 68 -15.42 30.28 -4.82
C LYS A 68 -16.54 29.99 -5.82
N ARG A 69 -17.00 28.75 -5.90
CA ARG A 69 -18.11 28.36 -6.78
C ARG A 69 -19.43 29.04 -6.38
N LYS A 70 -19.71 29.13 -5.08
CA LYS A 70 -20.87 29.84 -4.53
C LYS A 70 -20.88 31.31 -4.95
N LYS A 71 -19.74 31.98 -4.79
CA LYS A 71 -19.55 33.37 -5.22
C LYS A 71 -19.82 33.54 -6.72
N ASP A 72 -19.25 32.67 -7.57
CA ASP A 72 -19.45 32.75 -9.02
C ASP A 72 -20.94 32.61 -9.40
N MET A 73 -21.68 31.74 -8.70
CA MET A 73 -23.13 31.58 -8.91
C MET A 73 -23.94 32.80 -8.47
N ILE A 74 -23.61 33.39 -7.32
CA ILE A 74 -24.24 34.62 -6.81
C ILE A 74 -23.99 35.77 -7.80
N GLN A 75 -22.73 35.97 -8.20
CA GLN A 75 -22.36 37.04 -9.13
C GLN A 75 -23.04 36.87 -10.50
N ALA A 76 -23.11 35.65 -11.02
CA ALA A 76 -23.79 35.38 -12.29
C ALA A 76 -25.28 35.72 -12.23
N LYS A 77 -25.95 35.43 -11.11
CA LYS A 77 -27.36 35.79 -10.90
C LYS A 77 -27.55 37.30 -10.73
N LYS A 78 -26.67 37.96 -9.97
CA LYS A 78 -26.65 39.43 -9.80
C LYS A 78 -26.51 40.14 -11.14
N ASN A 79 -25.57 39.70 -11.99
CA ASN A 79 -25.33 40.27 -13.32
C ASN A 79 -26.54 40.12 -14.26
N ARG A 80 -27.39 39.10 -14.04
CA ARG A 80 -28.63 38.86 -14.80
C ARG A 80 -29.87 39.49 -14.16
N GLN A 81 -29.73 40.18 -13.03
CA GLN A 81 -30.83 40.73 -12.23
C GLN A 81 -31.87 39.66 -11.82
N GLU A 82 -31.42 38.41 -11.63
CA GLU A 82 -32.28 37.32 -11.15
C GLU A 82 -32.37 37.33 -9.62
N LYS A 83 -33.51 36.87 -9.06
CA LYS A 83 -33.61 36.62 -7.62
C LYS A 83 -32.59 35.56 -7.18
N ILE A 84 -31.79 35.90 -6.17
CA ILE A 84 -30.83 35.00 -5.56
C ILE A 84 -31.54 34.16 -4.50
N ASN A 85 -31.64 32.85 -4.74
CA ASN A 85 -32.11 31.90 -3.74
C ASN A 85 -30.91 31.08 -3.24
N MET A 86 -30.48 31.37 -2.02
CA MET A 86 -29.30 30.75 -1.39
C MET A 86 -29.49 29.25 -1.16
N GLU A 87 -30.69 28.79 -0.81
CA GLU A 87 -30.95 27.36 -0.59
C GLU A 87 -30.79 26.54 -1.87
N VAL A 88 -31.22 27.09 -3.02
CA VAL A 88 -31.07 26.43 -4.32
C VAL A 88 -29.59 26.35 -4.72
N ILE A 89 -28.84 27.41 -4.46
CA ILE A 89 -27.38 27.45 -4.71
C ILE A 89 -26.69 26.41 -3.83
N ASP A 90 -26.97 26.38 -2.52
CA ASP A 90 -26.34 25.47 -1.59
C ASP A 90 -26.66 23.99 -1.90
N LYS A 91 -27.90 23.66 -2.26
CA LYS A 91 -28.28 22.30 -2.71
C LYS A 91 -27.53 21.88 -3.97
N LYS A 92 -27.36 22.79 -4.95
CA LYS A 92 -26.61 22.49 -6.17
C LYS A 92 -25.13 22.26 -5.85
N LEU A 93 -24.54 23.09 -4.99
CA LEU A 93 -23.16 22.91 -4.53
C LEU A 93 -22.97 21.59 -3.78
N ASP A 94 -23.94 21.18 -2.96
CA ASP A 94 -23.85 19.90 -2.26
C ASP A 94 -23.78 18.70 -3.20
N LEU A 95 -24.48 18.76 -4.34
CA LEU A 95 -24.40 17.76 -5.40
C LEU A 95 -23.05 17.83 -6.13
N GLU A 96 -22.61 19.03 -6.54
CA GLU A 96 -21.32 19.25 -7.23
C GLU A 96 -20.12 18.78 -6.38
N PHE A 97 -20.22 18.86 -5.05
CA PHE A 97 -19.12 18.56 -4.11
C PHE A 97 -19.22 17.18 -3.42
N THR A 98 -20.11 16.30 -3.90
CA THR A 98 -20.26 14.93 -3.35
C THR A 98 -18.95 14.12 -3.40
N GLU A 99 -18.22 14.16 -4.52
CA GLU A 99 -16.95 13.45 -4.66
C GLU A 99 -15.87 13.94 -3.67
N TYR A 100 -15.85 15.24 -3.39
CA TYR A 100 -14.93 15.81 -2.40
C TYR A 100 -15.26 15.32 -0.98
N LYS A 101 -16.55 15.23 -0.63
CA LYS A 101 -16.99 14.63 0.65
C LYS A 101 -16.56 13.17 0.74
N LYS A 102 -16.66 12.41 -0.34
CA LYS A 102 -16.19 11.01 -0.39
C LYS A 102 -14.68 10.92 -0.14
N LYS A 103 -13.87 11.73 -0.80
CA LYS A 103 -12.41 11.78 -0.59
C LYS A 103 -12.02 12.19 0.83
N LEU A 104 -12.77 13.10 1.46
CA LEU A 104 -12.57 13.44 2.88
C LEU A 104 -12.83 12.25 3.79
N ASN A 105 -13.89 11.48 3.53
CA ASN A 105 -14.18 10.27 4.29
C ASN A 105 -13.11 9.18 4.08
N GLU A 106 -12.61 9.01 2.85
CA GLU A 106 -11.50 8.09 2.57
C GLU A 106 -10.26 8.45 3.40
N LYS A 107 -9.89 9.73 3.48
CA LYS A 107 -8.79 10.19 4.35
C LYS A 107 -9.04 9.91 5.84
N ILE A 108 -10.28 10.07 6.32
CA ILE A 108 -10.63 9.73 7.70
C ILE A 108 -10.44 8.22 7.94
N GLU A 109 -10.87 7.38 7.00
CA GLU A 109 -10.68 5.93 7.11
C GLU A 109 -9.22 5.53 7.10
N GLU A 110 -8.37 6.18 6.29
CA GLU A 110 -6.91 5.95 6.32
C GLU A 110 -6.27 6.32 7.66
N ILE A 111 -6.73 7.40 8.30
CA ILE A 111 -6.26 7.77 9.64
C ILE A 111 -6.78 6.77 10.68
N ASN A 112 -8.04 6.35 10.57
CA ASN A 112 -8.63 5.37 11.47
C ASN A 112 -7.95 4.00 11.36
N THR A 113 -7.58 3.55 10.17
CA THR A 113 -6.81 2.30 9.98
C THR A 113 -5.44 2.41 10.63
N ALA A 114 -4.74 3.53 10.47
CA ALA A 114 -3.45 3.78 11.11
C ALA A 114 -3.58 3.76 12.65
N LEU A 115 -4.60 4.42 13.22
CA LEU A 115 -4.88 4.43 14.65
C LEU A 115 -5.27 3.05 15.21
N ARG A 116 -6.01 2.24 14.44
CA ARG A 116 -6.33 0.86 14.84
C ARG A 116 -5.06 0.02 14.88
N ARG A 117 -4.21 0.14 13.85
CA ARG A 117 -2.95 -0.60 13.75
C ARG A 117 -1.96 -0.21 14.84
N SER A 118 -1.88 1.07 15.21
CA SER A 118 -0.99 1.53 16.28
C SER A 118 -1.41 1.05 17.68
N LYS A 119 -2.67 0.64 17.85
CA LYS A 119 -3.21 0.08 19.10
C LYS A 119 -3.09 -1.44 19.17
N SER A 120 -2.83 -2.11 18.04
CA SER A 120 -2.62 -3.56 18.02
C SER A 120 -1.36 -3.93 18.81
N GLU A 121 -1.36 -5.13 19.39
CA GLU A 121 -0.18 -5.67 20.09
C GLU A 121 1.04 -5.64 19.16
N ILE A 122 2.06 -4.89 19.57
CA ILE A 122 3.35 -4.86 18.88
C ILE A 122 4.03 -6.18 19.23
N LEU A 123 4.34 -7.01 18.23
CA LEU A 123 5.13 -8.20 18.44
C LEU A 123 6.49 -7.82 19.03
N SER A 124 7.00 -8.63 19.95
CA SER A 124 8.39 -8.52 20.38
C SER A 124 9.33 -8.72 19.18
N ASP A 125 10.51 -8.10 19.21
CA ASP A 125 11.56 -8.29 18.19
C ASP A 125 11.85 -9.77 17.90
N ASP A 126 11.76 -10.63 18.92
CA ASP A 126 11.99 -12.07 18.77
C ASP A 126 10.83 -12.77 18.06
N ASP A 127 9.59 -12.37 18.37
CA ASP A 127 8.40 -12.89 17.70
C ASP A 127 8.31 -12.42 16.25
N GLU A 128 8.71 -11.18 15.95
CA GLU A 128 8.78 -10.67 14.58
C GLU A 128 9.84 -11.43 13.75
N LYS A 129 11.02 -11.68 14.33
CA LYS A 129 12.05 -12.52 13.69
C LYS A 129 11.53 -13.94 13.44
N ARG A 130 10.79 -14.51 14.39
CA ARG A 130 10.19 -15.84 14.25
C ARG A 130 9.14 -15.85 13.14
N LEU A 131 8.24 -14.86 13.11
CA LEU A 131 7.23 -14.69 12.08
C LEU A 131 7.85 -14.65 10.67
N LYS A 132 8.89 -13.83 10.48
CA LYS A 132 9.65 -13.72 9.22
C LYS A 132 10.28 -15.05 8.81
N LYS A 133 10.87 -15.78 9.76
CA LYS A 133 11.47 -17.10 9.50
C LYS A 133 10.43 -18.13 9.06
N LEU A 134 9.30 -18.21 9.76
CA LEU A 134 8.19 -19.12 9.42
C LEU A 134 7.62 -18.80 8.04
N TYR A 135 7.32 -17.53 7.76
CA TYR A 135 6.80 -17.12 6.45
C TYR A 135 7.77 -17.44 5.32
N LYS A 136 9.06 -17.17 5.51
CA LYS A 136 10.09 -17.50 4.51
C LYS A 136 10.14 -18.99 4.19
N PHE A 137 9.96 -19.85 5.20
CA PHE A 137 9.90 -21.30 4.98
C PHE A 137 8.64 -21.71 4.21
N ILE A 138 7.50 -21.13 4.55
CA ILE A 138 6.23 -21.38 3.84
C ILE A 138 6.32 -20.93 2.38
N VAL A 139 6.88 -19.75 2.10
CA VAL A 139 7.14 -19.27 0.73
C VAL A 139 8.01 -20.27 -0.04
N LYS A 140 9.08 -20.78 0.58
CA LYS A 140 9.96 -21.76 -0.06
C LYS A 140 9.21 -23.03 -0.47
N LYS A 141 8.26 -23.50 0.34
CA LYS A 141 7.57 -24.78 0.12
C LYS A 141 6.30 -24.66 -0.73
N LEU A 142 5.51 -23.60 -0.54
CA LEU A 142 4.16 -23.52 -1.12
C LEU A 142 4.00 -22.43 -2.20
N HIS A 143 5.04 -21.67 -2.56
CA HIS A 143 4.85 -20.60 -3.54
C HIS A 143 4.57 -21.16 -4.95
N PRO A 144 3.45 -20.81 -5.60
CA PRO A 144 3.02 -21.37 -6.88
C PRO A 144 4.01 -21.13 -8.03
N ASP A 145 4.70 -20.00 -8.03
CA ASP A 145 5.66 -19.69 -9.10
C ASP A 145 7.00 -20.43 -8.95
N ILE A 146 7.33 -20.85 -7.72
CA ILE A 146 8.58 -21.55 -7.38
C ILE A 146 8.38 -23.06 -7.55
N ASN A 147 7.22 -23.56 -7.13
CA ASN A 147 6.87 -24.98 -7.12
C ASN A 147 5.62 -25.22 -7.98
N LEU A 148 5.85 -25.72 -9.19
CA LEU A 148 4.79 -25.94 -10.19
C LEU A 148 3.89 -27.16 -9.88
N SER A 149 4.30 -28.02 -8.96
CA SER A 149 3.63 -29.28 -8.62
C SER A 149 2.72 -29.19 -7.39
N ILE A 150 2.43 -27.98 -6.89
CA ILE A 150 1.62 -27.81 -5.69
C ILE A 150 0.12 -28.04 -5.96
N THR A 151 -0.57 -28.64 -4.99
CA THR A 151 -2.01 -28.89 -5.07
C THR A 151 -2.83 -27.61 -4.88
N ASN A 152 -4.12 -27.65 -5.20
CA ASN A 152 -5.00 -26.49 -4.96
C ASN A 152 -5.14 -26.19 -3.45
N SER A 153 -5.20 -27.22 -2.61
CA SER A 153 -5.24 -27.06 -1.15
C SER A 153 -3.98 -26.37 -0.61
N GLU A 154 -2.82 -26.70 -1.16
CA GLU A 154 -1.54 -26.07 -0.82
C GLU A 154 -1.48 -24.60 -1.23
N LYS A 155 -2.06 -24.24 -2.38
CA LYS A 155 -2.20 -22.84 -2.79
C LYS A 155 -3.07 -22.05 -1.82
N GLU A 156 -4.18 -22.63 -1.37
CA GLU A 156 -5.04 -21.99 -0.36
C GLU A 156 -4.30 -21.81 0.98
N LEU A 157 -3.54 -22.82 1.41
CA LEU A 157 -2.68 -22.71 2.60
C LEU A 157 -1.66 -21.58 2.45
N PHE A 158 -1.04 -21.42 1.28
CA PHE A 158 -0.13 -20.30 1.01
C PHE A 158 -0.84 -18.95 1.11
N TYR A 159 -2.01 -18.78 0.49
CA TYR A 159 -2.76 -17.52 0.58
C TYR A 159 -3.16 -17.19 2.01
N ASN A 160 -3.60 -18.18 2.78
CA ASN A 160 -3.88 -18.00 4.20
C ASN A 160 -2.63 -17.59 4.99
N ALA A 161 -1.48 -18.21 4.71
CA ALA A 161 -0.20 -17.83 5.33
C ALA A 161 0.18 -16.38 5.02
N THR A 162 -0.01 -15.93 3.78
CA THR A 162 0.21 -14.52 3.40
C THR A 162 -0.72 -13.58 4.16
N GLU A 163 -1.99 -13.92 4.37
CA GLU A 163 -2.93 -13.11 5.16
C GLU A 163 -2.55 -13.06 6.65
N PHE A 164 -2.14 -14.18 7.25
CA PHE A 164 -1.67 -14.20 8.63
C PHE A 164 -0.37 -13.43 8.80
N TYR A 165 0.54 -13.50 7.82
CA TYR A 165 1.77 -12.71 7.82
C TYR A 165 1.48 -11.20 7.80
N LYS A 166 0.55 -10.75 6.95
CA LYS A 166 0.11 -9.33 6.90
C LYS A 166 -0.44 -8.83 8.24
N LYS A 167 -1.14 -9.70 8.96
CA LYS A 167 -1.77 -9.39 10.26
C LYS A 167 -0.80 -9.51 11.44
N GLY A 168 0.39 -10.07 11.24
CA GLY A 168 1.32 -10.38 12.32
C GLY A 168 0.85 -11.54 13.20
N ASP A 169 -0.03 -12.41 12.71
CA ASP A 169 -0.56 -13.52 13.51
C ASP A 169 0.42 -14.70 13.55
N LEU A 170 1.29 -14.67 14.56
CA LEU A 170 2.32 -15.70 14.76
C LEU A 170 1.72 -17.09 15.02
N LYS A 171 0.61 -17.17 15.76
CA LYS A 171 0.01 -18.44 16.16
C LYS A 171 -0.58 -19.16 14.95
N SER A 172 -1.38 -18.46 14.16
CA SER A 172 -1.98 -19.03 12.94
C SER A 172 -0.92 -19.39 11.91
N LEU A 173 0.15 -18.57 11.77
CA LEU A 173 1.26 -18.89 10.87
C LEU A 173 2.05 -20.12 11.34
N GLN A 174 2.22 -20.31 12.65
CA GLN A 174 2.88 -21.50 13.20
C GLN A 174 2.09 -22.78 12.88
N ILE A 175 0.76 -22.75 12.96
CA ILE A 175 -0.09 -23.91 12.61
C ILE A 175 0.13 -24.31 11.14
N ILE A 176 0.14 -23.34 10.22
CA ILE A 176 0.39 -23.63 8.80
C ILE A 176 1.80 -24.19 8.62
N PHE A 177 2.79 -23.61 9.28
CA PHE A 177 4.16 -24.10 9.23
C PHE A 177 4.26 -25.56 9.70
N ASP A 178 3.59 -25.92 10.80
CA ASP A 178 3.63 -27.28 11.35
C ASP A 178 3.00 -28.29 10.36
N ILE A 179 1.91 -27.91 9.69
CA ILE A 179 1.29 -28.73 8.62
C ILE A 179 2.27 -28.95 7.46
N VAL A 180 2.87 -27.87 6.95
CA VAL A 180 3.82 -27.90 5.81
C VAL A 180 5.10 -28.67 6.16
N CYS A 181 5.52 -28.66 7.42
CA CYS A 181 6.66 -29.43 7.91
C CYS A 181 6.34 -30.92 8.14
N SER A 182 5.08 -31.26 8.46
CA SER A 182 4.66 -32.63 8.72
C SER A 182 4.50 -33.48 7.46
N GLU A 183 4.25 -32.83 6.32
CA GLU A 183 4.23 -33.48 5.03
C GLU A 183 5.68 -33.65 4.53
N ASP A 184 6.07 -34.90 4.21
CA ASP A 184 7.28 -35.21 3.44
C ASP A 184 7.12 -34.70 1.99
N MET A 185 6.93 -33.39 1.83
CA MET A 185 6.93 -32.72 0.54
C MET A 185 8.33 -32.81 -0.02
N LYS A 186 8.53 -33.79 -0.89
CA LYS A 186 9.76 -33.96 -1.67
C LYS A 186 10.13 -32.61 -2.27
N ASP A 187 11.38 -32.20 -2.11
CA ASP A 187 12.01 -31.14 -2.91
C ASP A 187 12.18 -31.65 -4.35
N ASP A 188 11.10 -32.15 -4.96
CA ASP A 188 11.17 -32.72 -6.28
C ASP A 188 11.37 -31.56 -7.24
N ILE A 189 12.43 -31.65 -8.03
CA ILE A 189 12.61 -30.81 -9.22
C ILE A 189 11.63 -31.39 -10.25
N GLY A 190 10.35 -31.37 -9.92
CA GLY A 190 9.26 -31.80 -10.77
C GLY A 190 9.18 -30.85 -11.94
N LEU A 191 10.02 -31.07 -12.94
CA LEU A 191 9.84 -30.53 -14.27
C LEU A 191 8.55 -31.16 -14.76
N ALA A 192 7.46 -30.38 -14.78
CA ALA A 192 6.18 -30.80 -15.32
C ALA A 192 6.27 -30.95 -16.86
N GLY A 193 7.08 -31.90 -17.32
CA GLY A 193 7.31 -32.20 -18.74
C GLY A 193 8.07 -31.12 -19.53
N LYS A 194 8.58 -30.05 -18.91
CA LYS A 194 9.29 -28.94 -19.59
C LYS A 194 10.80 -29.20 -19.71
N SER A 195 11.40 -28.67 -20.79
CA SER A 195 12.85 -28.69 -20.94
C SER A 195 13.53 -27.90 -19.83
N LEU A 196 14.69 -28.37 -19.37
CA LEU A 196 15.53 -27.67 -18.39
C LEU A 196 15.83 -26.22 -18.83
N GLU A 197 15.94 -25.97 -20.13
CA GLU A 197 16.23 -24.64 -20.69
C GLU A 197 15.04 -23.68 -20.58
N GLU A 198 13.82 -24.15 -20.86
CA GLU A 198 12.58 -23.36 -20.74
C GLU A 198 12.34 -22.95 -19.29
N GLU A 199 12.62 -23.85 -18.35
CA GLU A 199 12.48 -23.57 -16.92
C GLU A 199 13.52 -22.55 -16.43
N VAL A 200 14.74 -22.59 -16.96
CA VAL A 200 15.76 -21.57 -16.68
C VAL A 200 15.31 -20.19 -17.19
N ILE A 201 14.76 -20.11 -18.40
CA ILE A 201 14.27 -18.84 -18.98
C ILE A 201 13.12 -18.31 -18.11
N ARG A 202 12.10 -19.13 -17.83
CA ARG A 202 10.95 -18.77 -17.00
C ARG A 202 11.37 -18.21 -15.63
N LEU A 203 12.25 -18.92 -14.93
CA LEU A 203 12.72 -18.49 -13.61
C LEU A 203 13.57 -17.21 -13.69
N THR A 204 14.35 -17.02 -14.76
CA THR A 204 15.15 -15.81 -14.97
C THR A 204 14.25 -14.60 -15.21
N ASP A 205 13.23 -14.73 -16.06
CA ASP A 205 12.27 -13.66 -16.35
C ASP A 205 11.51 -13.27 -15.09
N LEU A 206 11.09 -14.25 -14.29
CA LEU A 206 10.37 -14.01 -13.06
C LEU A 206 11.23 -13.34 -11.99
N VAL A 207 12.52 -13.71 -11.90
CA VAL A 207 13.49 -12.99 -11.06
C VAL A 207 13.62 -11.53 -11.47
N ASN A 208 13.71 -11.24 -12.76
CA ASN A 208 13.80 -9.86 -13.26
C ASN A 208 12.53 -9.07 -12.97
N LEU A 209 11.36 -9.67 -13.17
CA LEU A 209 10.07 -9.07 -12.87
C LEU A 209 9.99 -8.67 -11.39
N ILE A 210 10.31 -9.58 -10.47
CA ILE A 210 10.23 -9.29 -9.03
C ILE A 210 11.25 -8.23 -8.62
N LYS A 211 12.45 -8.21 -9.21
CA LYS A 211 13.42 -7.13 -8.96
C LYS A 211 12.87 -5.78 -9.37
N ASN A 212 12.28 -5.68 -10.57
CA ASN A 212 11.65 -4.46 -11.04
C ASN A 212 10.50 -4.05 -10.12
N ASP A 213 9.66 -4.99 -9.66
CA ASP A 213 8.58 -4.71 -8.72
C ASP A 213 9.10 -4.15 -7.38
N ILE A 214 10.20 -4.70 -6.86
CA ILE A 214 10.85 -4.21 -5.63
C ILE A 214 11.36 -2.79 -5.85
N GLU A 215 12.02 -2.51 -6.97
CA GLU A 215 12.53 -1.17 -7.31
C GLU A 215 11.39 -0.15 -7.49
N LEU A 216 10.31 -0.54 -8.19
CA LEU A 216 9.11 0.28 -8.33
C LEU A 216 8.48 0.57 -6.97
N THR A 217 8.36 -0.44 -6.10
CA THR A 217 7.82 -0.26 -4.74
C THR A 217 8.68 0.71 -3.94
N LYS A 218 10.02 0.65 -4.07
CA LYS A 218 10.94 1.57 -3.38
C LYS A 218 10.93 3.00 -3.95
N SER A 219 10.51 3.18 -5.21
CA SER A 219 10.42 4.51 -5.84
C SER A 219 9.07 5.21 -5.66
N MET A 220 8.08 4.54 -5.05
CA MET A 220 6.73 5.06 -4.86
C MET A 220 6.34 5.16 -3.38
N PRO A 221 5.38 6.04 -3.03
CA PRO A 221 4.71 5.97 -1.74
C PRO A 221 4.01 4.62 -1.56
N PRO A 222 4.00 4.04 -0.34
CA PRO A 222 4.44 4.64 0.91
C PRO A 222 5.94 4.61 1.20
N TYR A 223 6.76 3.85 0.45
CA TYR A 223 8.17 3.68 0.81
C TYR A 223 8.97 4.99 0.82
N THR A 224 8.70 5.87 -0.15
CA THR A 224 9.35 7.20 -0.22
C THR A 224 9.02 8.11 0.96
N TRP A 225 7.95 7.82 1.73
CA TRP A 225 7.61 8.56 2.93
C TRP A 225 8.52 8.27 4.13
N SER A 226 9.30 7.19 4.09
CA SER A 226 10.33 6.88 5.11
C SER A 226 11.21 8.09 5.42
N ILE A 227 11.56 8.85 4.37
CA ILE A 227 12.36 10.06 4.45
C ILE A 227 11.76 11.12 5.40
N TYR A 228 10.43 11.22 5.50
CA TYR A 228 9.76 12.18 6.38
C TYR A 228 9.50 11.64 7.78
N VAL A 229 9.59 10.32 7.94
CA VAL A 229 9.32 9.62 9.20
C VAL A 229 10.60 9.46 10.01
N GLU A 230 11.69 9.05 9.36
CA GLU A 230 12.97 8.72 9.99
C GLU A 230 13.87 9.96 10.20
N ASP A 231 13.84 10.94 9.29
CA ASP A 231 14.68 12.13 9.37
C ASP A 231 13.92 13.27 10.08
N GLU A 232 14.30 13.53 11.33
CA GLU A 232 13.70 14.58 12.17
C GLU A 232 13.77 15.98 11.52
N LYS A 233 14.80 16.26 10.73
CA LYS A 233 14.94 17.56 10.08
C LYS A 233 13.89 17.72 8.98
N LYS A 234 13.77 16.71 8.10
CA LYS A 234 12.77 16.70 7.02
C LYS A 234 11.34 16.60 7.56
N LYS A 235 11.15 15.89 8.66
CA LYS A 235 9.87 15.82 9.39
C LYS A 235 9.44 17.21 9.85
N SER A 236 10.31 17.95 10.52
CA SER A 236 10.04 19.32 10.98
C SER A 236 9.80 20.28 9.81
N GLU A 237 10.57 20.18 8.73
CA GLU A 237 10.38 20.99 7.53
C GLU A 237 9.02 20.73 6.88
N ARG A 238 8.64 19.45 6.75
CA ARG A 238 7.34 19.04 6.21
C ARG A 238 6.18 19.53 7.08
N LEU A 239 6.28 19.41 8.40
CA LEU A 239 5.26 19.93 9.32
C LEU A 239 5.09 21.43 9.16
N SER A 240 6.19 22.19 9.16
CA SER A 240 6.12 23.64 8.98
C SER A 240 5.52 24.03 7.62
N GLN A 241 5.82 23.28 6.56
CA GLN A 241 5.21 23.51 5.25
C GLN A 241 3.70 23.27 5.29
N LEU A 242 3.25 22.16 5.86
CA LEU A 242 1.82 21.84 5.98
C LEU A 242 1.07 22.87 6.82
N GLU A 243 1.67 23.37 7.91
CA GLU A 243 1.07 24.44 8.72
C GLU A 243 0.94 25.76 7.94
N LYS A 244 1.94 26.11 7.13
CA LYS A 244 1.88 27.29 6.24
C LYS A 244 0.79 27.11 5.18
N ASP A 245 0.69 25.94 4.57
CA ASP A 245 -0.32 25.63 3.56
C ASP A 245 -1.73 25.72 4.17
N LEU A 246 -1.91 25.16 5.38
CA LEU A 246 -3.18 25.24 6.11
C LEU A 246 -3.56 26.69 6.36
N LYS A 247 -2.64 27.50 6.90
CA LYS A 247 -2.89 28.92 7.16
C LYS A 247 -3.24 29.69 5.89
N SER A 248 -2.55 29.41 4.78
CA SER A 248 -2.83 30.03 3.48
C SER A 248 -4.24 29.69 2.98
N PHE A 249 -4.69 28.44 3.13
CA PHE A 249 -6.05 28.06 2.77
C PHE A 249 -7.10 28.65 3.70
N ASP A 250 -6.85 28.70 5.01
CA ASP A 250 -7.76 29.31 5.97
C ASP A 250 -7.94 30.82 5.70
N ASP A 251 -6.85 31.54 5.38
CA ASP A 251 -6.91 32.94 4.97
C ASP A 251 -7.69 33.12 3.64
N ALA A 252 -7.50 32.20 2.68
CA ALA A 252 -8.23 32.22 1.41
C ALA A 252 -9.74 31.96 1.61
N VAL A 253 -10.10 31.03 2.51
CA VAL A 253 -11.49 30.77 2.92
C VAL A 253 -12.11 32.03 3.51
N ARG A 254 -11.47 32.64 4.53
CA ARG A 254 -11.96 33.86 5.18
C ARG A 254 -12.22 34.98 4.17
N THR A 255 -11.27 35.19 3.25
CA THR A 255 -11.40 36.21 2.20
C THR A 255 -12.60 35.95 1.28
N GLN A 256 -12.89 34.69 0.91
CA GLN A 256 -14.07 34.38 0.10
C GLN A 256 -15.38 34.58 0.89
N GLU A 257 -15.41 34.22 2.17
CA GLU A 257 -16.59 34.42 3.03
C GLU A 257 -16.93 35.89 3.19
N GLU A 258 -15.92 36.74 3.48
CA GLU A 258 -16.09 38.20 3.56
C GLU A 258 -16.64 38.78 2.25
N TYR A 259 -16.13 38.32 1.11
CA TYR A 259 -16.60 38.77 -0.20
C TYR A 259 -18.06 38.38 -0.47
N ILE A 260 -18.44 37.14 -0.18
CA ILE A 260 -19.82 36.67 -0.32
C ILE A 260 -20.74 37.47 0.60
N ASN A 261 -20.33 37.75 1.84
CA ASN A 261 -21.11 38.55 2.78
C ASN A 261 -21.33 39.98 2.27
N ASN A 262 -20.29 40.60 1.70
CA ASN A 262 -20.42 41.93 1.10
C ASN A 262 -21.38 41.92 -0.11
N LEU A 263 -21.27 40.91 -0.98
CA LEU A 263 -22.18 40.76 -2.12
C LEU A 263 -23.65 40.66 -1.73
N ILE A 264 -23.94 39.98 -0.61
CA ILE A 264 -25.31 39.81 -0.08
C ILE A 264 -25.78 41.08 0.62
N ARG A 265 -24.90 41.81 1.32
CA ARG A 265 -25.25 43.07 2.00
C ARG A 265 -25.65 44.17 1.01
N ASP A 266 -25.08 44.17 -0.19
CA ASP A 266 -25.46 45.09 -1.27
C ASP A 266 -26.88 44.81 -1.85
N GLU A 267 -27.60 43.79 -1.37
CA GLU A 267 -28.98 43.46 -1.80
C GLU A 267 -30.09 43.89 -0.83
N ILE A 268 -29.75 44.40 0.37
CA ILE A 268 -30.71 44.93 1.37
C ILE A 268 -30.74 46.46 1.27
#